data_AF-A0A7X6BJ42-F1
#
_entry.id   AF-A0A7X6BJ42-F1
#
_cell.length_a   1.000
_cell.length_b   1.000
_cell.length_c   1.000
_cell.angle_alpha   90.00
_cell.angle_beta   90.00
_cell.angle_gamma   90.00
#
_symmetry.space_group_name_H-M   'P 1'
#
loop_
_entity.id
_entity.type
_entity.pdbx_description
1 polymer ?
#
loop_
_entity_poly.entity_id
_entity_poly.type
_entity_poly.pdbx_seq_one_letter_code
_entity_poly.pdbx_strand_id
1 'polypeptide(L)'
;MIEYKNRTYREHLQKERWYSFTVAYKETDLWIGIDQASFQESIPTFTESRIRTLREYMDAYLQNDPDYATSLVPYEAQPGAPTIFQEMSEVARKSGIGPMSAVAGAVASRIGQEVKEKYGVREIIVENGGDIYADIQENIDIAVFAGASPLSEKVGFTLRADHAPLGICTSSGTVGPSLSFGKADAVMIICKNCALADTYATAFANEIKTTDDIAPCIEKIGKTKDILAAICIKDDKIGIHGIFDLKLFHSKL
;
A
#
# COMPACT_ATOMS: atom_id res chain seq x y z
N MET A 1 -22.14 -9.36 3.16
CA MET A 1 -21.99 -8.13 2.35
C MET A 1 -21.01 -7.25 3.07
N ILE A 2 -19.83 -7.02 2.51
CA ILE A 2 -18.87 -6.07 3.08
C ILE A 2 -19.44 -4.69 2.81
N GLU A 3 -19.70 -3.94 3.87
CA GLU A 3 -20.22 -2.59 3.81
C GLU A 3 -19.24 -1.70 3.04
N TYR A 4 -19.69 -1.07 1.96
CA TYR A 4 -18.90 -0.13 1.16
C TYR A 4 -18.57 1.09 2.05
N LYS A 5 -17.40 1.08 2.69
CA LYS A 5 -16.90 2.25 3.41
C LYS A 5 -16.50 3.31 2.39
N ASN A 6 -17.18 4.44 2.43
CA ASN A 6 -16.88 5.62 1.62
C ASN A 6 -15.41 6.03 1.89
N ARG A 7 -14.53 5.94 0.87
CA ARG A 7 -13.10 6.24 1.00
C ARG A 7 -12.85 7.73 0.71
N THR A 8 -13.21 8.59 1.66
CA THR A 8 -13.21 10.06 1.57
C THR A 8 -11.84 10.68 1.28
N TYR A 9 -10.73 10.04 1.67
CA TYR A 9 -9.38 10.52 1.30
C TYR A 9 -9.16 10.63 -0.23
N ARG A 10 -9.89 9.87 -1.05
CA ARG A 10 -9.83 9.99 -2.53
C ARG A 10 -10.26 11.38 -3.01
N GLU A 11 -11.03 12.13 -2.22
CA GLU A 11 -11.45 13.50 -2.53
C GLU A 11 -10.33 14.53 -2.35
N HIS A 12 -9.25 14.20 -1.61
CA HIS A 12 -8.13 15.10 -1.37
C HIS A 12 -7.12 15.10 -2.53
N LEU A 13 -7.18 14.08 -3.39
CA LEU A 13 -6.50 14.08 -4.67
C LEU A 13 -7.21 15.10 -5.57
N GLN A 14 -6.53 16.22 -5.86
CA GLN A 14 -7.09 17.34 -6.61
C GLN A 14 -7.79 16.85 -7.88
N LYS A 15 -9.13 16.98 -7.93
CA LYS A 15 -9.99 16.41 -8.99
C LYS A 15 -9.60 16.86 -10.41
N GLU A 16 -8.86 17.95 -10.54
CA GLU A 16 -8.37 18.48 -11.81
C GLU A 16 -7.07 17.83 -12.30
N ARG A 17 -6.27 17.21 -11.42
CA ARG A 17 -5.01 16.56 -11.80
C ARG A 17 -5.22 15.15 -12.35
N TRP A 18 -6.21 14.44 -11.81
CA TRP A 18 -6.39 13.01 -12.05
C TRP A 18 -7.64 12.73 -12.87
N TYR A 19 -7.48 11.92 -13.92
CA TYR A 19 -8.57 11.08 -14.42
C TYR A 19 -8.52 9.77 -13.62
N SER A 20 -9.63 9.40 -12.98
CA SER A 20 -9.67 8.21 -12.13
C SER A 20 -10.71 7.19 -12.56
N PHE A 21 -10.40 5.92 -12.38
CA PHE A 21 -11.30 4.80 -12.62
C PHE A 21 -11.00 3.64 -11.66
N THR A 22 -11.90 2.67 -11.60
CA THR A 22 -11.74 1.46 -10.79
C THR A 22 -11.73 0.23 -11.68
N VAL A 23 -10.91 -0.76 -11.32
CA VAL A 23 -10.87 -2.06 -12.00
C VAL A 23 -10.78 -3.16 -10.95
N ALA A 24 -11.71 -4.10 -10.99
CA ALA A 24 -11.77 -5.20 -10.03
C ALA A 24 -11.79 -6.56 -10.73
N TYR A 25 -11.07 -7.53 -10.17
CA TYR A 25 -11.10 -8.94 -10.57
C TYR A 25 -10.77 -9.82 -9.37
N LYS A 26 -11.72 -10.72 -9.04
CA LYS A 26 -11.71 -11.51 -7.79
C LYS A 26 -11.57 -10.61 -6.57
N GLU A 27 -10.59 -10.84 -5.70
CA GLU A 27 -10.33 -10.03 -4.50
C GLU A 27 -9.52 -8.75 -4.79
N THR A 28 -9.00 -8.60 -6.01
CA THR A 28 -8.27 -7.38 -6.39
C THR A 28 -9.28 -6.30 -6.76
N ASP A 29 -9.19 -5.14 -6.12
CA ASP A 29 -10.02 -3.97 -6.40
C ASP A 29 -9.12 -2.72 -6.41
N LEU A 30 -8.77 -2.28 -7.62
CA LEU A 30 -7.87 -1.16 -7.82
C LEU A 30 -8.64 0.12 -8.06
N TRP A 31 -8.26 1.17 -7.36
CA TRP A 31 -8.52 2.55 -7.78
C TRP A 31 -7.25 3.10 -8.43
N ILE A 32 -7.40 3.69 -9.61
CA ILE A 32 -6.28 4.19 -10.40
C ILE A 32 -6.54 5.65 -10.75
N GLY A 33 -5.59 6.52 -10.43
CA GLY A 33 -5.53 7.91 -10.88
C GLY A 33 -4.40 8.09 -11.88
N ILE A 34 -4.69 8.67 -13.04
CA ILE A 34 -3.73 8.98 -14.10
C ILE A 34 -3.78 10.48 -14.40
N ASP A 35 -2.64 11.11 -14.69
CA ASP A 35 -2.66 12.52 -15.08
C ASP A 35 -3.53 12.73 -16.32
N GLN A 36 -4.39 13.76 -16.29
CA GLN A 36 -5.41 13.95 -17.33
C GLN A 36 -4.84 14.00 -18.75
N ALA A 37 -3.64 14.57 -18.93
CA ALA A 37 -3.00 14.71 -20.23
C ALA A 37 -2.50 13.39 -20.82
N SER A 38 -2.20 12.39 -19.98
CA SER A 38 -1.77 11.06 -20.41
C SER A 38 -2.91 10.05 -20.50
N PHE A 39 -4.11 10.38 -20.03
CA PHE A 39 -5.23 9.44 -20.06
C PHE A 39 -5.64 9.09 -21.50
N GLN A 40 -5.87 7.79 -21.72
CA GLN A 40 -6.40 7.26 -22.99
C GLN A 40 -7.54 6.28 -22.66
N GLU A 41 -8.60 6.31 -23.45
CA GLU A 41 -9.81 5.50 -23.21
C GLU A 41 -9.55 3.97 -23.19
N SER A 42 -8.46 3.52 -23.80
CA SER A 42 -8.08 2.10 -23.81
C SER A 42 -7.38 1.62 -22.52
N ILE A 43 -6.94 2.54 -21.64
CA ILE A 43 -6.21 2.19 -20.42
C ILE A 43 -7.03 1.28 -19.51
N PRO A 44 -8.30 1.60 -19.14
CA PRO A 44 -9.07 0.74 -18.24
C PRO A 44 -9.21 -0.71 -18.73
N THR A 45 -9.49 -0.92 -20.02
CA THR A 45 -9.59 -2.25 -20.62
C THR A 45 -8.25 -2.99 -20.60
N PHE A 46 -7.14 -2.30 -20.86
CA PHE A 46 -5.82 -2.90 -20.72
C PHE A 46 -5.53 -3.30 -19.27
N THR A 47 -5.77 -2.41 -18.32
CA THR A 47 -5.56 -2.68 -16.89
C THR A 47 -6.37 -3.90 -16.45
N GLU A 48 -7.63 -4.00 -16.84
CA GLU A 48 -8.45 -5.19 -16.53
C GLU A 48 -7.84 -6.48 -17.09
N SER A 49 -7.41 -6.46 -18.36
CA SER A 49 -6.74 -7.62 -18.96
C SER A 49 -5.46 -7.99 -18.20
N ARG A 50 -4.68 -7.01 -17.76
CA ARG A 50 -3.43 -7.27 -17.01
C ARG A 50 -3.68 -7.84 -15.63
N ILE A 51 -4.64 -7.29 -14.88
CA ILE A 51 -5.00 -7.83 -13.56
C ILE A 51 -5.50 -9.26 -13.71
N ARG A 52 -6.37 -9.54 -14.68
CA ARG A 52 -6.89 -10.88 -14.94
C ARG A 52 -5.77 -11.88 -15.21
N THR A 53 -4.89 -11.57 -16.17
CA THR A 53 -3.74 -12.41 -16.51
C THR A 53 -2.81 -12.62 -15.32
N LEU A 54 -2.48 -11.56 -14.58
CA LEU A 54 -1.63 -11.64 -13.40
C LEU A 54 -2.26 -12.56 -12.33
N ARG A 55 -3.54 -12.36 -12.02
CA ARG A 55 -4.24 -13.18 -11.02
C ARG A 55 -4.38 -14.63 -11.44
N GLU A 56 -4.65 -14.92 -12.71
CA GLU A 56 -4.70 -16.29 -13.22
C GLU A 56 -3.34 -17.00 -13.06
N TYR A 57 -2.22 -16.32 -13.37
CA TYR A 57 -0.89 -16.87 -13.14
C TYR A 57 -0.56 -17.05 -11.66
N MET A 58 -0.98 -16.10 -10.81
CA MET A 58 -0.77 -16.19 -9.38
C MET A 58 -1.53 -17.37 -8.77
N ASP A 59 -2.81 -17.51 -9.11
CA ASP A 59 -3.66 -18.59 -8.60
C ASP A 59 -3.15 -19.96 -9.07
N ALA A 60 -2.69 -20.08 -10.32
CA ALA A 60 -2.10 -21.31 -10.84
C ALA A 60 -0.82 -21.71 -10.09
N TYR A 61 0.03 -20.75 -9.72
CA TYR A 61 1.21 -21.03 -8.91
C TYR A 61 0.83 -21.46 -7.48
N LEU A 62 -0.05 -20.72 -6.81
CA LEU A 62 -0.45 -21.01 -5.42
C LEU A 62 -1.16 -22.36 -5.26
N GLN A 63 -1.81 -22.88 -6.31
CA GLN A 63 -2.34 -24.25 -6.30
C GLN A 63 -1.25 -25.32 -6.20
N ASN A 64 -0.03 -25.03 -6.70
CA ASN A 64 1.11 -25.94 -6.67
C ASN A 64 2.01 -25.71 -5.44
N ASP A 65 1.83 -24.60 -4.73
CA ASP A 65 2.60 -24.22 -3.53
C ASP A 65 1.68 -23.62 -2.45
N PRO A 66 0.83 -24.44 -1.80
CA PRO A 66 -0.11 -23.96 -0.78
C PRO A 66 0.58 -23.47 0.50
N ASP A 67 1.82 -23.91 0.75
CA ASP A 67 2.60 -23.48 1.91
C ASP A 67 3.03 -22.02 1.74
N TYR A 68 3.41 -21.60 0.54
CA TYR A 68 3.65 -20.18 0.22
C TYR A 68 2.46 -19.30 0.59
N ALA A 69 1.24 -19.75 0.24
CA ALA A 69 0.01 -18.99 0.44
C ALA A 69 -0.32 -18.75 1.93
N THR A 70 0.08 -19.69 2.79
CA THR A 70 -0.33 -19.71 4.21
C THR A 70 0.79 -19.40 5.18
N SER A 71 2.04 -19.34 4.71
CA SER A 71 3.18 -19.04 5.56
C SER A 71 3.04 -17.66 6.22
N LEU A 72 3.25 -17.62 7.53
CA LEU A 72 3.31 -16.39 8.33
C LEU A 72 4.75 -15.94 8.60
N VAL A 73 5.72 -16.71 8.12
CA VAL A 73 7.16 -16.46 8.21
C VAL A 73 7.75 -16.38 6.79
N PRO A 74 8.97 -15.86 6.61
CA PRO A 74 9.58 -15.79 5.29
C PRO A 74 9.59 -17.16 4.61
N TYR A 75 9.18 -17.20 3.35
CA TYR A 75 9.07 -18.40 2.54
C TYR A 75 9.59 -18.08 1.13
N GLU A 76 10.46 -18.94 0.60
CA GLU A 76 11.08 -18.75 -0.72
C GLU A 76 10.19 -19.33 -1.82
N ALA A 77 9.92 -18.54 -2.85
CA ALA A 77 9.24 -19.03 -4.05
C ALA A 77 10.07 -20.12 -4.74
N GLN A 78 9.40 -21.14 -5.28
CA GLN A 78 10.04 -22.23 -6.00
C GLN A 78 10.74 -21.73 -7.28
N PRO A 79 11.79 -22.42 -7.74
CA PRO A 79 12.39 -22.13 -9.05
C PRO A 79 11.33 -22.17 -10.16
N GLY A 80 11.25 -21.10 -10.94
CA GLY A 80 10.24 -20.95 -12.00
C GLY A 80 8.92 -20.31 -11.55
N ALA A 81 8.78 -19.92 -10.29
CA ALA A 81 7.68 -19.09 -9.83
C ALA A 81 7.60 -17.78 -10.64
N PRO A 82 6.39 -17.25 -10.88
CA PRO A 82 6.21 -15.90 -11.41
C PRO A 82 7.08 -14.87 -10.67
N THR A 83 7.65 -13.92 -11.39
CA THR A 83 8.58 -12.93 -10.84
C THR A 83 8.02 -12.19 -9.63
N ILE A 84 6.71 -11.91 -9.61
CA ILE A 84 6.04 -11.27 -8.48
C ILE A 84 6.20 -12.07 -7.16
N PHE A 85 6.18 -13.40 -7.19
CA PHE A 85 6.39 -14.21 -5.98
C PHE A 85 7.85 -14.24 -5.54
N GLN A 86 8.79 -14.18 -6.47
CA GLN A 86 10.21 -14.06 -6.13
C GLN A 86 10.49 -12.72 -5.44
N GLU A 87 9.92 -11.64 -5.97
CA GLU A 87 9.99 -10.30 -5.38
C GLU A 87 9.33 -10.26 -3.99
N MET A 88 8.15 -10.89 -3.83
CA MET A 88 7.43 -10.99 -2.56
C MET A 88 8.23 -11.79 -1.51
N SER A 89 8.87 -12.89 -1.89
CA SER A 89 9.77 -13.64 -1.00
C SER A 89 10.97 -12.82 -0.54
N GLU A 90 11.56 -12.03 -1.43
CA GLU A 90 12.69 -11.17 -1.08
C GLU A 90 12.30 -10.12 -0.02
N VAL A 91 11.19 -9.44 -0.22
CA VAL A 91 10.73 -8.41 0.73
C VAL A 91 10.27 -9.03 2.05
N ALA A 92 9.62 -10.18 2.02
CA ALA A 92 9.24 -10.93 3.23
C ALA A 92 10.45 -11.32 4.09
N ARG A 93 11.58 -11.67 3.47
CA ARG A 93 12.82 -11.96 4.20
C ARG A 93 13.32 -10.74 4.99
N LYS A 94 13.11 -9.53 4.46
CA LYS A 94 13.53 -8.28 5.11
C LYS A 94 12.60 -7.89 6.26
N SER A 95 11.31 -8.17 6.17
CA SER A 95 10.31 -7.86 7.20
C SER A 95 10.12 -8.96 8.23
N GLY A 96 10.53 -10.19 7.93
CA GLY A 96 10.42 -11.34 8.82
C GLY A 96 9.02 -11.95 8.90
N ILE A 97 8.13 -11.64 7.96
CA ILE A 97 6.76 -12.19 7.90
C ILE A 97 6.49 -12.89 6.58
N GLY A 98 5.32 -13.51 6.46
CA GLY A 98 4.91 -14.27 5.27
C GLY A 98 4.88 -13.47 3.96
N PRO A 99 5.25 -14.06 2.81
CA PRO A 99 5.30 -13.35 1.53
C PRO A 99 3.96 -12.81 1.04
N MET A 100 2.85 -13.46 1.38
CA MET A 100 1.52 -12.97 1.02
C MET A 100 1.15 -11.63 1.69
N SER A 101 1.89 -11.20 2.72
CA SER A 101 1.76 -9.85 3.30
C SER A 101 2.20 -8.72 2.37
N ALA A 102 2.82 -9.02 1.22
CA ALA A 102 3.28 -8.03 0.26
C ALA A 102 2.40 -7.96 -1.00
N VAL A 103 1.35 -8.78 -1.07
CA VAL A 103 0.61 -9.06 -2.31
C VAL A 103 -0.07 -7.81 -2.87
N ALA A 104 -0.65 -6.98 -2.01
CA ALA A 104 -1.44 -5.83 -2.44
C ALA A 104 -0.52 -4.74 -3.00
N GLY A 105 0.56 -4.44 -2.28
CA GLY A 105 1.61 -3.50 -2.73
C GLY A 105 2.33 -3.98 -3.98
N ALA A 106 2.63 -5.28 -4.09
CA ALA A 106 3.27 -5.86 -5.27
C ALA A 106 2.38 -5.74 -6.52
N VAL A 107 1.08 -6.07 -6.40
CA VAL A 107 0.12 -5.95 -7.51
C VAL A 107 -0.07 -4.49 -7.91
N ALA A 108 -0.23 -3.57 -6.95
CA ALA A 108 -0.37 -2.15 -7.23
C ALA A 108 0.83 -1.59 -8.02
N SER A 109 2.05 -1.93 -7.58
CA SER A 109 3.28 -1.53 -8.25
C SER A 109 3.41 -2.13 -9.65
N ARG A 110 3.11 -3.43 -9.82
CA ARG A 110 3.20 -4.11 -11.11
C ARG A 110 2.26 -3.49 -12.13
N ILE A 111 0.99 -3.31 -11.77
CA ILE A 111 -0.01 -2.73 -12.65
C ILE A 111 0.32 -1.27 -12.99
N GLY A 112 0.75 -0.49 -12.00
CA GLY A 112 1.17 0.89 -12.22
C GLY A 112 2.31 1.01 -13.23
N GLN A 113 3.35 0.20 -13.08
CA GLN A 113 4.50 0.16 -13.98
C GLN A 113 4.10 -0.27 -15.40
N GLU A 114 3.33 -1.34 -15.55
CA GLU A 114 2.89 -1.84 -16.88
C GLU A 114 2.02 -0.82 -17.62
N VAL A 115 1.15 -0.09 -16.91
CA VAL A 115 0.35 1.00 -17.51
C VAL A 115 1.24 2.15 -17.95
N LYS A 116 2.20 2.59 -17.10
CA LYS A 116 3.13 3.66 -17.48
C LYS A 116 3.97 3.29 -18.70
N GLU A 117 4.54 2.10 -18.71
CA GLU A 117 5.38 1.61 -19.80
C GLU A 117 4.61 1.55 -21.12
N LYS A 118 3.38 1.02 -21.10
CA LYS A 118 2.59 0.86 -22.31
C LYS A 118 2.07 2.18 -22.89
N TYR A 119 1.66 3.11 -22.03
CA TYR A 119 0.93 4.30 -22.46
C TYR A 119 1.72 5.60 -22.37
N GLY A 120 2.96 5.57 -21.84
CA GLY A 120 3.74 6.78 -21.62
C GLY A 120 3.10 7.72 -20.60
N VAL A 121 2.43 7.17 -19.60
CA VAL A 121 1.79 7.95 -18.53
C VAL A 121 2.86 8.67 -17.70
N ARG A 122 2.64 9.95 -17.42
CA ARG A 122 3.60 10.76 -16.65
C ARG A 122 3.44 10.52 -15.16
N GLU A 123 2.20 10.57 -14.68
CA GLU A 123 1.87 10.35 -13.28
C GLU A 123 0.79 9.30 -13.11
N ILE A 124 0.99 8.39 -12.16
CA ILE A 124 0.02 7.36 -11.81
C ILE A 124 -0.02 7.13 -10.30
N ILE A 125 -1.21 6.91 -9.78
CA ILE A 125 -1.45 6.39 -8.44
C ILE A 125 -2.30 5.12 -8.61
N VAL A 126 -1.84 4.02 -8.03
CA VAL A 126 -2.58 2.76 -7.98
C VAL A 126 -2.79 2.38 -6.53
N GLU A 127 -4.04 2.41 -6.09
CA GLU A 127 -4.47 2.02 -4.76
C GLU A 127 -5.08 0.62 -4.82
N ASN A 128 -4.57 -0.31 -4.02
CA ASN A 128 -5.12 -1.64 -3.81
C ASN A 128 -5.42 -1.83 -2.32
N GLY A 129 -6.63 -1.47 -1.90
CA GLY A 129 -6.97 -1.47 -0.47
C GLY A 129 -6.22 -0.36 0.30
N GLY A 130 -5.38 -0.75 1.27
CA GLY A 130 -4.57 0.16 2.08
C GLY A 130 -3.20 0.51 1.47
N ASP A 131 -2.90 -0.05 0.30
CA ASP A 131 -1.56 -0.09 -0.29
C ASP A 131 -1.53 0.69 -1.60
N ILE A 132 -0.63 1.67 -1.68
CA ILE A 132 -0.61 2.65 -2.75
C ILE A 132 0.76 2.67 -3.41
N TYR A 133 0.80 2.41 -4.71
CA TYR A 133 1.93 2.76 -5.56
C TYR A 133 1.69 4.17 -6.13
N ALA A 134 2.64 5.08 -5.94
CA ALA A 134 2.57 6.44 -6.44
C ALA A 134 3.85 6.79 -7.22
N ASP A 135 3.70 7.09 -8.50
CA ASP A 135 4.77 7.57 -9.36
C ASP A 135 4.33 8.91 -9.97
N ILE A 136 4.86 9.99 -9.39
CA ILE A 136 4.33 11.36 -9.50
C ILE A 136 5.46 12.34 -9.85
N GLN A 137 5.10 13.46 -10.48
CA GLN A 137 5.97 14.58 -10.86
C GLN A 137 5.68 15.85 -10.05
N GLU A 138 4.51 15.93 -9.41
CA GLU A 138 4.18 16.99 -8.45
C GLU A 138 3.86 16.40 -7.07
N ASN A 139 4.15 17.15 -6.01
CA ASN A 139 3.90 16.70 -4.64
C ASN A 139 2.42 16.33 -4.44
N ILE A 140 2.15 15.38 -3.55
CA ILE A 140 0.78 15.01 -3.14
C ILE A 140 0.69 14.95 -1.63
N ASP A 141 -0.46 15.33 -1.10
CA ASP A 141 -0.79 15.13 0.31
C ASP A 141 -1.53 13.79 0.45
N ILE A 142 -1.07 12.94 1.38
CA ILE A 142 -1.71 11.67 1.70
C ILE A 142 -2.07 11.64 3.18
N ALA A 143 -3.33 11.33 3.49
CA ALA A 143 -3.81 11.17 4.86
C ALA A 143 -3.82 9.69 5.26
N VAL A 144 -3.57 9.39 6.54
CA VAL A 144 -3.71 8.03 7.07
C VAL A 144 -5.15 7.79 7.52
N PHE A 145 -5.73 6.67 7.09
CA PHE A 145 -7.01 6.20 7.60
C PHE A 145 -6.78 5.23 8.76
N ALA A 146 -7.25 5.59 9.96
CA ALA A 146 -7.03 4.86 11.21
C ALA A 146 -8.35 4.45 11.89
N GLY A 147 -9.34 4.07 11.08
CA GLY A 147 -10.62 3.57 11.59
C GLY A 147 -11.37 4.59 12.44
N ALA A 148 -11.72 4.19 13.67
CA ALA A 148 -12.47 5.01 14.63
C ALA A 148 -11.58 5.95 15.45
N SER A 149 -10.25 5.89 15.29
CA SER A 149 -9.35 6.80 15.98
C SER A 149 -9.73 8.26 15.68
N PRO A 150 -9.70 9.17 16.67
CA PRO A 150 -9.93 10.60 16.43
C PRO A 150 -8.89 11.24 15.51
N LEU A 151 -7.79 10.55 15.20
CA LEU A 151 -6.71 10.98 14.30
C LEU A 151 -6.92 10.52 12.85
N SER A 152 -7.89 9.63 12.59
CA SER A 152 -8.19 9.11 11.25
C SER A 152 -8.49 10.25 10.26
N GLU A 153 -7.82 10.24 9.12
CA GLU A 153 -7.88 11.26 8.05
C GLU A 153 -7.52 12.70 8.49
N LYS A 154 -6.92 12.89 9.68
CA LYS A 154 -6.50 14.22 10.19
C LYS A 154 -5.00 14.45 10.15
N VAL A 155 -4.23 13.39 9.92
CA VAL A 155 -2.77 13.42 9.90
C VAL A 155 -2.27 12.65 8.67
N GLY A 156 -1.07 12.99 8.21
CA GLY A 156 -0.45 12.32 7.07
C GLY A 156 0.81 13.03 6.62
N PHE A 157 1.19 12.86 5.36
CA PHE A 157 2.43 13.45 4.82
C PHE A 157 2.18 14.23 3.54
N THR A 158 2.98 15.27 3.32
CA THR A 158 3.22 15.80 1.97
C THR A 158 4.36 15.01 1.34
N LEU A 159 4.02 14.17 0.36
CA LEU A 159 4.98 13.36 -0.38
C LEU A 159 5.64 14.20 -1.46
N ARG A 160 6.97 14.20 -1.46
CA ARG A 160 7.75 14.94 -2.46
C ARG A 160 7.95 14.11 -3.72
N ALA A 161 7.65 14.69 -4.88
CA ALA A 161 7.73 13.99 -6.16
C ALA A 161 9.17 13.58 -6.55
N ASP A 162 10.18 14.27 -6.05
CA ASP A 162 11.58 13.90 -6.26
C ASP A 162 11.99 12.58 -5.58
N HIS A 163 11.13 12.05 -4.70
CA HIS A 163 11.26 10.72 -4.12
C HIS A 163 10.38 9.67 -4.82
N ALA A 164 9.63 10.00 -5.85
CA ALA A 164 8.89 9.03 -6.63
C ALA A 164 9.83 8.08 -7.42
N PRO A 165 9.38 6.86 -7.76
CA PRO A 165 8.15 6.22 -7.26
C PRO A 165 8.23 5.87 -5.77
N LEU A 166 7.08 5.82 -5.12
CA LEU A 166 6.89 5.50 -3.71
C LEU A 166 5.83 4.41 -3.53
N GLY A 167 6.04 3.57 -2.53
CA GLY A 167 5.02 2.72 -1.94
C GLY A 167 4.56 3.31 -0.61
N ILE A 168 3.25 3.48 -0.44
CA ILE A 168 2.62 3.97 0.78
C ILE A 168 1.59 2.94 1.21
N CYS A 169 1.92 2.17 2.24
CA CYS A 169 1.13 1.01 2.62
C CYS A 169 0.68 1.13 4.08
N THR A 170 -0.57 0.80 4.33
CA THR A 170 -1.19 0.94 5.65
C THR A 170 -1.80 -0.38 6.10
N SER A 171 -1.29 -0.90 7.22
CA SER A 171 -1.87 -2.06 7.88
C SER A 171 -2.63 -1.64 9.15
N SER A 172 -3.66 -2.39 9.51
CA SER A 172 -4.49 -2.13 10.68
C SER A 172 -4.93 -3.45 11.31
N GLY A 173 -4.90 -3.52 12.64
CA GLY A 173 -5.50 -4.61 13.41
C GLY A 173 -6.97 -4.39 13.75
N THR A 174 -7.50 -3.19 13.49
CA THR A 174 -8.89 -2.82 13.81
C THR A 174 -9.76 -2.60 12.57
N VAL A 175 -9.15 -2.53 11.37
CA VAL A 175 -9.85 -2.31 10.10
C VAL A 175 -9.29 -3.15 8.96
N GLY A 176 -10.19 -3.77 8.18
CA GLY A 176 -9.86 -4.49 6.96
C GLY A 176 -9.91 -6.02 7.12
N PRO A 177 -9.88 -6.78 6.01
CA PRO A 177 -9.92 -8.24 6.03
C PRO A 177 -8.55 -8.90 6.27
N SER A 178 -7.46 -8.13 6.18
CA SER A 178 -6.09 -8.64 6.28
C SER A 178 -5.78 -9.13 7.69
N LEU A 179 -5.10 -10.28 7.79
CA LEU A 179 -4.72 -10.86 9.07
C LEU A 179 -3.59 -10.04 9.71
N SER A 180 -3.93 -9.22 10.70
CA SER A 180 -2.97 -8.61 11.62
C SER A 180 -3.15 -9.20 13.01
N PHE A 181 -2.04 -9.54 13.66
CA PHE A 181 -1.99 -10.05 15.04
C PHE A 181 -1.93 -8.91 16.08
N GLY A 182 -1.74 -7.68 15.61
CA GLY A 182 -1.69 -6.48 16.44
C GLY A 182 -3.08 -5.90 16.70
N LYS A 183 -3.09 -4.75 17.38
CA LYS A 183 -4.28 -3.93 17.61
C LYS A 183 -4.06 -2.48 17.19
N ALA A 184 -3.03 -2.19 16.39
CA ALA A 184 -2.83 -0.87 15.82
C ALA A 184 -4.08 -0.42 15.06
N ASP A 185 -4.44 0.85 15.21
CA ASP A 185 -5.51 1.43 14.42
C ASP A 185 -5.03 1.73 12.99
N ALA A 186 -3.77 2.16 12.86
CA ALA A 186 -3.04 2.19 11.59
C ALA A 186 -1.53 2.17 11.82
N VAL A 187 -0.81 1.48 10.94
CA VAL A 187 0.63 1.67 10.71
C VAL A 187 0.82 1.91 9.23
N MET A 188 1.11 3.16 8.88
CA MET A 188 1.47 3.58 7.52
C MET A 188 2.99 3.57 7.38
N ILE A 189 3.52 2.89 6.37
CA ILE A 189 4.93 2.84 6.03
C ILE A 189 5.13 3.35 4.60
N ILE A 190 6.20 4.13 4.39
CA ILE A 190 6.61 4.63 3.08
C ILE A 190 8.00 4.11 2.73
N CYS A 191 8.10 3.42 1.59
CA CYS A 191 9.35 2.90 1.02
C CYS A 191 9.44 3.25 -0.47
N LYS A 192 10.61 3.03 -1.09
CA LYS A 192 10.73 3.04 -2.56
C LYS A 192 10.05 1.84 -3.23
N ASN A 193 10.02 0.69 -2.54
CA ASN A 193 9.38 -0.52 -3.01
C ASN A 193 8.02 -0.70 -2.29
N CYS A 194 6.92 -0.75 -3.05
CA CYS A 194 5.57 -0.87 -2.52
C CYS A 194 5.30 -2.22 -1.83
N ALA A 195 5.80 -3.32 -2.38
CA ALA A 195 5.71 -4.63 -1.75
C ALA A 195 6.45 -4.66 -0.41
N LEU A 196 7.58 -3.94 -0.32
CA LEU A 196 8.34 -3.82 0.92
C LEU A 196 7.63 -2.95 1.98
N ALA A 197 7.02 -1.84 1.56
CA ALA A 197 6.20 -1.01 2.45
C ALA A 197 5.01 -1.81 3.04
N ASP A 198 4.34 -2.61 2.21
CA ASP A 198 3.18 -3.45 2.60
C ASP A 198 3.57 -4.47 3.70
N THR A 199 4.64 -5.21 3.46
CA THR A 199 5.11 -6.20 4.44
C THR A 199 5.64 -5.55 5.72
N TYR A 200 6.29 -4.38 5.65
CA TYR A 200 6.69 -3.65 6.86
C TYR A 200 5.49 -3.09 7.62
N ALA A 201 4.49 -2.54 6.93
CA ALA A 201 3.28 -2.05 7.57
C ALA A 201 2.61 -3.17 8.38
N THR A 202 2.50 -4.35 7.79
CA THR A 202 1.95 -5.54 8.47
C THR A 202 2.84 -5.99 9.64
N ALA A 203 4.16 -6.06 9.45
CA ALA A 203 5.08 -6.50 10.49
C ALA A 203 5.05 -5.57 11.72
N PHE A 204 5.12 -4.25 11.51
CA PHE A 204 5.09 -3.28 12.60
C PHE A 204 3.70 -3.11 13.22
N ALA A 205 2.62 -3.25 12.45
CA ALA A 205 1.27 -3.30 13.02
C ALA A 205 1.10 -4.45 14.02
N ASN A 206 1.69 -5.61 13.74
CA ASN A 206 1.66 -6.78 14.65
C ASN A 206 2.36 -6.53 15.99
N GLU A 207 3.29 -5.58 16.06
CA GLU A 207 4.01 -5.25 17.30
C GLU A 207 3.20 -4.33 18.23
N ILE A 208 2.23 -3.57 17.71
CA ILE A 208 1.48 -2.58 18.49
C ILE A 208 0.19 -3.20 19.02
N LYS A 209 0.07 -3.33 20.35
CA LYS A 209 -1.14 -3.82 21.04
C LYS A 209 -1.78 -2.75 21.92
N THR A 210 -0.96 -1.85 22.44
CA THR A 210 -1.30 -0.75 23.35
C THR A 210 -0.60 0.54 22.92
N THR A 211 -0.99 1.67 23.51
CA THR A 211 -0.35 2.96 23.21
C THR A 211 1.13 3.02 23.59
N ASP A 212 1.54 2.23 24.59
CA ASP A 212 2.92 2.17 25.07
C ASP A 212 3.87 1.50 24.06
N ASP A 213 3.34 0.71 23.12
CA ASP A 213 4.12 0.03 22.09
C ASP A 213 4.57 0.97 20.95
N ILE A 214 3.96 2.17 20.83
CA ILE A 214 4.24 3.11 19.74
C ILE A 214 5.70 3.57 19.73
N ALA A 215 6.22 4.02 20.88
CA ALA A 215 7.56 4.59 20.94
C ALA A 215 8.67 3.55 20.61
N PRO A 216 8.67 2.35 21.20
CA PRO A 216 9.58 1.27 20.78
C PRO A 216 9.44 0.89 19.30
N CYS A 217 8.22 0.87 18.76
CA CYS A 217 7.97 0.56 17.36
C CYS A 217 8.61 1.61 16.44
N ILE A 218 8.40 2.90 16.73
CA ILE A 218 9.01 4.02 15.98
C ILE A 218 10.54 3.98 16.07
N GLU A 219 11.12 3.62 17.21
CA GLU A 219 12.57 3.48 17.34
C GLU A 219 13.13 2.37 16.43
N LYS A 220 12.43 1.22 16.33
CA LYS A 220 12.81 0.15 15.40
C LYS A 220 12.67 0.60 13.95
N ILE A 221 11.55 1.25 13.61
CA ILE A 221 11.31 1.81 12.27
C ILE A 221 12.47 2.75 11.86
N GLY A 222 12.88 3.64 12.75
CA GLY A 222 13.97 4.58 12.48
C GLY A 222 15.35 3.96 12.31
N LYS A 223 15.52 2.67 12.64
CA LYS A 223 16.75 1.90 12.39
C LYS A 223 16.68 1.10 11.08
N THR A 224 15.51 1.00 10.45
CA THR A 224 15.27 0.27 9.21
C THR A 224 15.54 1.16 8.00
N LYS A 225 16.67 0.94 7.32
CA LYS A 225 17.18 1.83 6.26
C LYS A 225 16.24 2.00 5.05
N ASP A 226 15.41 1.01 4.77
CA ASP A 226 14.50 1.02 3.62
C ASP A 226 13.27 1.93 3.82
N ILE A 227 12.96 2.29 5.08
CA ILE A 227 11.78 3.09 5.42
C ILE A 227 12.12 4.57 5.35
N LEU A 228 11.40 5.29 4.49
CA LEU A 228 11.54 6.74 4.32
C LEU A 228 10.70 7.52 5.33
N ALA A 229 9.52 7.01 5.67
CA ALA A 229 8.65 7.59 6.69
C ALA A 229 7.62 6.58 7.20
N ALA A 230 7.07 6.89 8.37
CA ALA A 230 6.04 6.10 9.02
C ALA A 230 5.14 6.94 9.93
N ILE A 231 3.88 6.50 10.04
CA ILE A 231 2.93 6.93 11.07
C ILE A 231 2.36 5.69 11.75
N CYS A 232 2.45 5.63 13.07
CA CYS A 232 1.81 4.59 13.90
C CYS A 232 0.73 5.24 14.76
N ILE A 233 -0.49 4.68 14.75
CA ILE A 233 -1.64 5.18 15.52
C ILE A 233 -2.24 4.05 16.35
N LYS A 234 -2.47 4.35 17.63
CA LYS A 234 -3.29 3.55 18.54
C LYS A 234 -4.11 4.47 19.42
N ASP A 235 -5.43 4.27 19.45
CA ASP A 235 -6.40 5.09 20.16
C ASP A 235 -6.25 6.57 19.79
N ASP A 236 -5.86 7.42 20.74
CA ASP A 236 -5.62 8.86 20.59
C ASP A 236 -4.13 9.22 20.48
N LYS A 237 -3.24 8.22 20.40
CA LYS A 237 -1.78 8.43 20.35
C LYS A 237 -1.21 8.18 18.96
N ILE A 238 -0.15 8.92 18.67
CA ILE A 238 0.55 8.89 17.38
C ILE A 238 2.06 8.85 17.60
N GLY A 239 2.74 8.06 16.77
CA GLY A 239 4.18 8.09 16.59
C GLY A 239 4.50 8.36 15.12
N ILE A 240 5.54 9.17 14.87
CA ILE A 240 5.88 9.63 13.52
C ILE A 240 7.40 9.55 13.35
N HIS A 241 7.84 9.06 12.20
CA HIS A 241 9.24 9.05 11.78
C HIS A 241 9.33 9.35 10.29
N GLY A 242 10.43 9.97 9.85
CA GLY A 242 10.74 10.05 8.43
C GLY A 242 11.18 11.40 7.91
N ILE A 243 11.30 11.46 6.58
CA ILE A 243 11.87 12.60 5.84
C ILE A 243 10.82 13.54 5.23
N PHE A 244 9.55 13.15 5.23
CA PHE A 244 8.47 13.92 4.64
C PHE A 244 7.83 14.88 5.65
N ASP A 245 7.32 16.00 5.15
CA ASP A 245 6.65 16.98 5.98
C ASP A 245 5.33 16.42 6.53
N LEU A 246 5.15 16.51 7.85
CA LEU A 246 3.89 16.17 8.51
C LEU A 246 2.79 17.13 8.05
N LYS A 247 1.69 16.57 7.56
CA LYS A 247 0.49 17.32 7.18
C LYS A 247 -0.62 17.09 8.20
N LEU A 248 -1.20 18.19 8.68
CA LEU A 248 -2.45 18.18 9.44
C LEU A 248 -3.61 18.57 8.51
N PHE A 249 -4.61 17.70 8.43
CA PHE A 249 -5.81 17.92 7.63
C PHE A 249 -6.91 18.47 8.53
N HIS A 250 -7.57 19.52 8.07
CA HIS A 250 -8.72 20.08 8.75
C HIS A 250 -9.97 19.49 8.11
N SER A 251 -10.79 18.82 8.92
CA SER A 251 -12.15 18.47 8.50
C SER A 251 -12.87 19.74 8.07
N LYS A 252 -13.42 19.78 6.85
CA LYS A 252 -14.40 20.81 6.49
C LYS A 252 -15.54 20.70 7.52
N LEU A 253 -15.72 21.78 8.29
CA LEU A 253 -16.89 21.96 9.15
C LEU A 253 -18.17 21.93 8.31
#